data_AF-A0A950CJ31-F1
#
_entry.id   AF-A0A950CJ31-F1
#
_cell.length_a   1.000
_cell.length_b   1.000
_cell.length_c   1.000
_cell.angle_alpha   90.00
_cell.angle_beta   90.00
_cell.angle_gamma   90.00
#
_symmetry.space_group_name_H-M   'P 1'
#
loop_
_entity.id
_entity.type
_entity.pdbx_description
1 polymer ?
#
loop_
_entity_poly.entity_id
_entity_poly.type
_entity_poly.pdbx_seq_one_letter_code
_entity_poly.pdbx_strand_id
1 'polypeptide(L)'
;MPLASLLGGKLLARWIIGTAQLLLLLLFGHFVYGLQLGDSPAAMIVVTATAVASMTCFAAVVAAFVRTREQAVPVGLAVAFILASLGGLLWPLYNLPQSMQQAARGLITTWSMFGIQDVMLRERSLAEVSTELLVLAAYGFTSFFIALRLFRYGEEARAI
;
A
#
# COMPACT_ATOMS: atom_id res chain seq x y z
N MET A 1 -8.84 9.47 -25.49
CA MET A 1 -9.16 9.41 -24.04
C MET A 1 -7.92 9.82 -23.27
N PRO A 2 -8.00 10.74 -22.29
CA PRO A 2 -6.80 11.13 -21.55
C PRO A 2 -6.23 9.92 -20.80
N LEU A 3 -4.92 9.64 -20.95
CA LEU A 3 -4.21 8.53 -20.30
C LEU A 3 -4.50 8.44 -18.78
N ALA A 4 -4.71 9.60 -18.15
CA ALA A 4 -5.09 9.72 -16.75
C ALA A 4 -6.44 9.06 -16.41
N SER A 5 -7.46 9.13 -17.28
CA SER A 5 -8.77 8.50 -17.01
C SER A 5 -8.71 6.99 -17.13
N LEU A 6 -7.90 6.47 -18.06
CA LEU A 6 -7.68 5.02 -18.22
C LEU A 6 -6.89 4.45 -17.04
N LEU A 7 -5.79 5.10 -16.67
CA LEU A 7 -4.96 4.67 -15.53
C LEU A 7 -5.77 4.78 -14.23
N GLY A 8 -6.45 5.90 -14.00
CA GLY A 8 -7.30 6.13 -12.83
C GLY A 8 -8.39 5.06 -12.69
N GLY A 9 -9.10 4.73 -13.77
CA GLY A 9 -10.13 3.69 -13.74
C GLY A 9 -9.58 2.30 -13.40
N LYS A 10 -8.42 1.92 -13.95
CA LYS A 10 -7.76 0.65 -13.63
C LYS A 10 -7.28 0.58 -12.18
N LEU A 11 -6.69 1.66 -11.67
CA LEU A 11 -6.23 1.73 -10.28
C LEU A 11 -7.40 1.73 -9.30
N LEU A 12 -8.50 2.41 -9.62
CA LEU A 12 -9.71 2.40 -8.81
C LEU A 12 -10.28 0.98 -8.68
N ALA A 13 -10.38 0.25 -9.79
CA ALA A 13 -10.84 -1.14 -9.77
C ALA A 13 -9.93 -2.03 -8.91
N ARG A 14 -8.61 -1.88 -9.04
CA ARG A 14 -7.62 -2.62 -8.23
C ARG A 14 -7.71 -2.27 -6.75
N TRP A 15 -7.95 -0.99 -6.43
CA TRP A 15 -8.12 -0.53 -5.06
C TRP A 15 -9.36 -1.12 -4.39
N ILE A 16 -10.51 -1.14 -5.09
CA ILE A 16 -11.74 -1.74 -4.57
C ILE A 16 -11.52 -3.23 -4.26
N ILE A 17 -10.96 -3.97 -5.22
CA ILE A 17 -10.69 -5.40 -5.06
C ILE A 17 -9.71 -5.64 -3.91
N GLY A 18 -8.61 -4.89 -3.85
CA GLY A 18 -7.59 -5.04 -2.81
C GLY A 18 -8.12 -4.70 -1.42
N THR A 19 -8.96 -3.67 -1.30
CA THR A 19 -9.56 -3.26 -0.02
C THR A 19 -10.54 -4.31 0.46
N ALA A 20 -11.42 -4.80 -0.43
CA ALA A 20 -12.33 -5.88 -0.12
C ALA A 20 -11.57 -7.14 0.31
N GLN A 21 -10.51 -7.52 -0.43
CA GLN A 21 -9.70 -8.68 -0.11
C GLN A 21 -9.05 -8.57 1.28
N LEU A 22 -8.46 -7.42 1.62
CA LEU A 22 -7.79 -7.23 2.90
C LEU A 22 -8.80 -7.18 4.07
N LEU A 23 -9.94 -6.53 3.89
CA LEU A 23 -11.02 -6.54 4.88
C LEU A 23 -11.58 -7.95 5.11
N LEU A 24 -11.75 -8.74 4.06
CA LEU A 24 -12.17 -10.14 4.18
C LEU A 24 -11.16 -10.96 4.99
N LEU A 25 -9.86 -10.75 4.77
CA LEU A 25 -8.81 -11.42 5.57
C LEU A 25 -8.86 -10.99 7.04
N LEU A 26 -9.08 -9.70 7.33
CA LEU A 26 -9.20 -9.19 8.69
C LEU A 26 -10.45 -9.74 9.39
N LEU A 27 -11.59 -9.79 8.69
CA LEU A 27 -12.82 -10.38 9.21
C LEU A 27 -12.66 -11.87 9.47
N PHE A 28 -12.01 -12.59 8.56
CA PHE A 28 -11.67 -14.00 8.79
C PHE A 28 -10.78 -14.15 10.03
N GLY A 29 -9.77 -13.30 10.17
CA GLY A 29 -8.93 -13.19 11.37
C GLY A 29 -9.75 -13.02 12.65
N HIS A 30 -10.71 -12.11 12.62
CA HIS A 30 -11.60 -11.83 13.74
C HIS A 30 -12.48 -13.04 14.10
N PHE A 31 -13.20 -13.60 13.14
CA PHE A 31 -14.18 -14.67 13.40
C PHE A 31 -13.53 -16.03 13.68
N VAL A 32 -12.38 -16.34 13.09
CA VAL A 32 -11.74 -17.65 13.21
C VAL A 32 -10.68 -17.68 14.30
N TYR A 33 -9.89 -16.60 14.42
CA TYR A 33 -8.76 -16.54 15.37
C TYR A 33 -9.03 -15.62 16.57
N GLY A 34 -10.20 -14.97 16.66
CA GLY A 34 -10.52 -14.06 17.75
C GLY A 34 -9.73 -12.75 17.72
N LEU A 35 -9.25 -12.35 16.53
CA LEU A 35 -8.46 -11.13 16.34
C LEU A 35 -9.28 -9.88 16.71
N GLN A 36 -8.79 -9.04 17.61
CA GLN A 36 -9.44 -7.78 17.92
C GLN A 36 -9.16 -6.75 16.82
N LEU A 37 -10.22 -6.18 16.23
CA LEU A 37 -10.13 -5.18 15.15
C LEU A 37 -10.10 -3.73 15.68
N GLY A 38 -10.11 -3.57 17.01
CA GLY A 38 -10.26 -2.29 17.71
C GLY A 38 -11.73 -1.86 17.85
N ASP A 39 -11.95 -0.85 18.70
CA ASP A 39 -13.29 -0.33 19.03
C ASP A 39 -13.92 0.50 17.90
N SER A 40 -13.13 0.90 16.90
CA SER A 40 -13.58 1.72 15.78
C SER A 40 -13.50 0.96 14.45
N PRO A 41 -14.58 0.28 14.03
CA PRO A 41 -14.65 -0.33 12.70
C PRO A 41 -14.43 0.67 11.56
N ALA A 42 -14.86 1.92 11.76
CA ALA A 42 -14.65 2.99 10.79
C ALA A 42 -13.16 3.31 10.62
N ALA A 43 -12.39 3.42 11.71
CA ALA A 43 -10.94 3.64 11.64
C ALA A 43 -10.25 2.50 10.90
N MET A 44 -10.64 1.25 11.19
CA MET A 44 -10.08 0.07 10.51
C MET A 44 -10.31 0.10 9.01
N ILE A 45 -11.54 0.40 8.57
CA ILE A 45 -11.89 0.48 7.14
C ILE A 45 -11.09 1.59 6.46
N VAL A 46 -11.02 2.79 7.05
CA VAL A 46 -10.33 3.94 6.44
C VAL A 46 -8.83 3.71 6.35
N VAL A 47 -8.20 3.18 7.41
CA VAL A 47 -6.78 2.85 7.40
C VAL A 47 -6.48 1.79 6.34
N THR A 48 -7.27 0.71 6.30
CA THR A 48 -7.12 -0.37 5.31
C THR A 48 -7.26 0.16 3.89
N ALA A 49 -8.29 0.96 3.63
CA ALA A 49 -8.55 1.55 2.32
C ALA A 49 -7.41 2.49 1.89
N THR A 50 -6.90 3.32 2.78
CA THR A 50 -5.80 4.25 2.50
C THR A 50 -4.47 3.50 2.26
N ALA A 51 -4.20 2.47 3.05
CA ALA A 51 -3.04 1.60 2.88
C ALA A 51 -3.07 0.87 1.52
N VAL A 52 -4.21 0.32 1.12
CA VAL A 52 -4.36 -0.34 -0.19
C VAL A 52 -4.27 0.68 -1.33
N ALA A 53 -4.85 1.87 -1.18
CA ALA A 53 -4.80 2.92 -2.21
C ALA A 53 -3.36 3.32 -2.53
N SER A 54 -2.60 3.60 -1.48
CA SER A 54 -1.21 4.00 -1.59
C SER A 54 -0.35 2.88 -2.19
N MET A 55 -0.54 1.62 -1.77
CA MET A 55 0.15 0.46 -2.33
C MET A 55 -0.20 0.23 -3.81
N THR A 56 -1.46 0.43 -4.19
CA THR A 56 -1.92 0.27 -5.57
C THR A 56 -1.28 1.32 -6.49
N CYS A 57 -1.15 2.56 -6.02
CA CYS A 57 -0.44 3.61 -6.76
C CYS A 57 1.05 3.31 -6.87
N PHE A 58 1.68 2.81 -5.82
CA PHE A 58 3.08 2.39 -5.84
C PHE A 58 3.30 1.22 -6.83
N ALA A 59 2.43 0.21 -6.83
CA ALA A 59 2.49 -0.89 -7.78
C ALA A 59 2.39 -0.43 -9.24
N ALA A 60 1.67 0.67 -9.51
CA ALA A 60 1.63 1.28 -10.84
C ALA A 60 2.99 1.87 -11.27
N VAL A 61 3.75 2.45 -10.34
CA VAL A 61 5.12 2.92 -10.58
C VAL A 61 6.02 1.73 -10.92
N VAL A 62 5.95 0.66 -10.14
CA VAL A 62 6.72 -0.58 -10.41
C VAL A 62 6.39 -1.16 -11.78
N ALA A 63 5.10 -1.18 -12.14
CA ALA A 63 4.64 -1.67 -13.45
C ALA A 63 5.22 -0.87 -14.62
N ALA A 64 5.57 0.41 -14.45
CA ALA A 64 6.20 1.22 -15.49
C ALA A 64 7.65 0.79 -15.81
N PHE A 65 8.32 0.08 -14.90
CA PHE A 65 9.67 -0.47 -15.13
C PHE A 65 9.67 -1.86 -15.75
N VAL A 66 8.51 -2.53 -15.79
CA VAL A 66 8.36 -3.86 -16.38
C VAL A 66 8.30 -3.74 -17.90
N ARG A 67 9.25 -4.37 -18.61
CA ARG A 67 9.33 -4.30 -20.08
C ARG A 67 8.60 -5.44 -20.77
N THR A 68 8.50 -6.60 -20.14
CA THR A 68 7.85 -7.79 -20.70
C THR A 68 6.78 -8.35 -19.77
N ARG A 69 5.81 -9.06 -20.35
CA ARG A 69 4.74 -9.71 -19.57
C ARG A 69 5.28 -10.77 -18.61
N GLU A 70 6.37 -11.43 -19.00
CA GLU A 70 7.06 -12.44 -18.19
C GLU A 70 7.80 -11.84 -16.99
N GLN A 71 8.27 -10.58 -17.09
CA GLN A 71 8.91 -9.88 -15.97
C GLN A 71 7.90 -9.38 -14.92
N ALA A 72 6.63 -9.21 -15.28
CA ALA A 72 5.64 -8.59 -14.39
C ALA A 72 5.48 -9.33 -13.06
N VAL A 73 5.38 -10.66 -13.11
CA VAL A 73 5.21 -11.51 -11.92
C VAL A 73 6.48 -11.54 -11.06
N PRO A 74 7.67 -11.92 -11.56
CA PRO A 74 8.86 -12.00 -10.72
C PRO A 74 9.29 -10.65 -10.14
N VAL A 75 9.17 -9.55 -10.90
CA VAL A 75 9.46 -8.20 -10.38
C VAL A 75 8.47 -7.82 -9.29
N GLY A 76 7.17 -8.06 -9.52
CA GLY A 76 6.13 -7.79 -8.53
C GLY A 76 6.37 -8.55 -7.22
N LEU A 77 6.71 -9.84 -7.31
CA LEU A 77 7.03 -10.66 -6.14
C LEU A 77 8.30 -10.17 -5.44
N ALA A 78 9.38 -9.87 -6.17
CA ALA A 78 10.61 -9.37 -5.57
C ALA A 78 10.37 -8.08 -4.78
N VAL A 79 9.65 -7.12 -5.37
CA VAL A 79 9.31 -5.86 -4.69
C VAL A 79 8.41 -6.11 -3.48
N ALA A 80 7.40 -6.96 -3.61
CA ALA A 80 6.51 -7.31 -2.51
C ALA A 80 7.28 -7.93 -1.33
N PHE A 81 8.20 -8.86 -1.60
CA PHE A 81 9.03 -9.48 -0.57
C PHE A 81 9.98 -8.49 0.09
N ILE A 82 10.63 -7.61 -0.67
CA ILE A 82 11.51 -6.57 -0.11
C ILE A 82 10.72 -5.65 0.83
N LEU A 83 9.56 -5.18 0.38
CA LEU A 83 8.70 -4.30 1.16
C LEU A 83 8.10 -5.00 2.38
N ALA A 84 7.72 -6.27 2.28
CA ALA A 84 7.17 -7.05 3.39
C ALA A 84 8.24 -7.36 4.44
N SER A 85 9.45 -7.69 3.99
CA SER A 85 10.59 -7.94 4.86
C SER A 85 10.98 -6.66 5.60
N LEU A 86 11.26 -5.58 4.88
CA LEU A 86 11.74 -4.35 5.52
C LEU A 86 10.63 -3.58 6.26
N GLY A 87 9.39 -3.66 5.78
CA GLY A 87 8.26 -2.89 6.29
C GLY A 87 7.59 -3.41 7.55
N GLY A 88 8.14 -4.46 8.16
CA GLY A 88 7.63 -5.01 9.40
C GLY A 88 6.42 -5.94 9.27
N LEU A 89 6.12 -6.43 8.06
CA LEU A 89 5.06 -7.43 7.85
C LEU A 89 5.51 -8.83 8.29
N LEU A 90 6.76 -9.20 8.00
CA LEU A 90 7.29 -10.53 8.31
C LEU A 90 7.88 -10.63 9.72
N TRP A 91 8.45 -9.54 10.23
CA TRP A 91 9.02 -9.46 11.57
C TRP A 91 8.69 -8.12 12.23
N PRO A 92 8.59 -8.06 13.56
CA PRO A 92 8.39 -6.79 14.23
C PRO A 92 9.57 -5.85 13.98
N LEU A 93 9.27 -4.57 13.67
CA LEU A 93 10.31 -3.58 13.33
C LEU A 93 11.35 -3.40 14.44
N TYR A 94 10.96 -3.55 15.70
CA TYR A 94 11.84 -3.38 16.86
C TYR A 94 12.92 -4.48 16.98
N ASN A 95 12.79 -5.61 16.28
CA ASN A 95 13.78 -6.67 16.26
C ASN A 95 14.93 -6.42 15.26
N LEU A 96 14.79 -5.45 14.35
CA LEU A 96 15.80 -5.15 13.34
C LEU A 96 16.96 -4.30 13.91
N PRO A 97 18.16 -4.36 13.32
CA PRO A 97 19.23 -3.41 13.62
C PRO A 97 18.80 -1.95 13.40
N GLN A 98 19.36 -1.01 14.16
CA GLN A 98 18.95 0.41 14.12
C GLN A 98 19.01 1.04 12.71
N SER A 99 20.02 0.69 11.91
CA SER A 99 20.16 1.16 10.53
C SER A 99 19.00 0.70 9.64
N MET A 100 18.56 -0.55 9.79
CA MET A 100 17.42 -1.10 9.06
C MET A 100 16.11 -0.51 9.55
N GLN A 101 15.97 -0.24 10.84
CA GLN A 101 14.77 0.43 11.37
C GLN A 101 14.59 1.83 10.79
N GLN A 102 15.68 2.59 10.66
CA GLN A 102 15.64 3.92 10.05
C GLN A 102 15.24 3.85 8.57
N ALA A 103 15.81 2.91 7.81
CA ALA A 103 15.43 2.68 6.43
C ALA A 103 13.96 2.24 6.29
N ALA A 104 13.50 1.34 7.17
CA ALA A 104 12.14 0.83 7.18
C ALA A 104 11.09 1.94 7.41
N ARG A 105 11.37 2.95 8.23
CA ARG A 105 10.46 4.09 8.44
C ARG A 105 10.20 4.90 7.17
N GLY A 106 11.06 4.78 6.17
CA GLY A 106 10.85 5.34 4.84
C GLY A 106 9.95 4.49 3.93
N LEU A 107 9.45 3.33 4.37
CA LEU A 107 8.66 2.44 3.52
C LEU A 107 7.16 2.59 3.77
N ILE A 108 6.41 2.55 2.68
CA ILE A 108 4.95 2.57 2.68
C ILE A 108 4.35 1.44 3.54
N THR A 109 4.94 0.25 3.50
CA THR A 109 4.50 -0.92 4.27
C THR A 109 4.59 -0.70 5.78
N THR A 110 5.59 0.05 6.25
CA THR A 110 5.75 0.39 7.67
C THR A 110 4.61 1.27 8.17
N TRP A 111 4.27 2.30 7.41
CA TRP A 111 3.17 3.20 7.77
C TRP A 111 1.81 2.50 7.71
N SER A 112 1.62 1.59 6.75
CA SER A 112 0.43 0.73 6.69
C SER A 112 0.31 -0.15 7.93
N MET A 113 1.41 -0.77 8.37
CA MET A 113 1.42 -1.59 9.58
C MET A 113 1.16 -0.77 10.84
N PHE A 114 1.77 0.40 10.98
CA PHE A 114 1.52 1.28 12.13
C PHE A 114 0.06 1.70 12.20
N GLY A 115 -0.56 2.11 11.09
CA GLY A 115 -1.98 2.46 11.10
C GLY A 115 -2.87 1.30 11.53
N ILE A 116 -2.65 0.10 10.99
CA ILE A 116 -3.45 -1.09 11.32
C ILE A 116 -3.25 -1.49 12.79
N GLN A 117 -2.00 -1.54 13.24
CA GLN A 117 -1.66 -1.89 14.63
C GLN A 117 -2.18 -0.86 15.63
N ASP A 118 -2.19 0.43 15.27
CA ASP A 118 -2.71 1.49 16.12
C ASP A 118 -4.21 1.35 16.37
N VAL A 119 -4.98 1.01 15.33
CA VAL A 119 -6.41 0.74 15.49
C VAL A 119 -6.64 -0.57 16.25
N MET A 120 -5.91 -1.64 15.91
CA MET A 120 -6.14 -2.97 16.48
C MET A 120 -5.68 -3.14 17.92
N LEU A 121 -4.48 -2.65 18.23
CA LEU A 121 -3.76 -2.96 19.48
C LEU A 121 -3.77 -1.80 20.46
N ARG A 122 -3.95 -0.57 19.97
CA ARG A 122 -3.91 0.65 20.79
C ARG A 122 -5.26 1.34 20.85
N GLU A 123 -6.30 0.72 20.27
CA GLU A 123 -7.69 1.20 20.25
C GLU A 123 -7.81 2.66 19.77
N ARG A 124 -6.90 3.09 18.89
CA ARG A 124 -6.86 4.47 18.42
C ARG A 124 -8.05 4.78 17.52
N SER A 125 -8.65 5.92 17.77
CA SER A 125 -9.72 6.49 16.96
C SER A 125 -9.18 7.03 15.63
N LEU A 126 -10.10 7.34 14.70
CA LEU A 126 -9.75 7.89 13.39
C LEU A 126 -8.93 9.19 13.48
N ALA A 127 -9.19 10.02 14.49
CA ALA A 127 -8.46 11.27 14.70
C ALA A 127 -7.01 11.03 15.13
N GLU A 128 -6.77 9.97 15.89
CA GLU A 128 -5.44 9.64 16.42
C GLU A 128 -4.54 8.96 15.39
N VAL A 129 -5.13 8.27 14.40
CA VAL A 129 -4.39 7.69 13.26
C VAL A 129 -4.26 8.65 12.06
N SER A 130 -4.58 9.93 12.26
CA SER A 130 -4.57 10.93 11.19
C SER A 130 -3.17 11.12 10.58
N THR A 131 -2.12 10.96 11.37
CA THR A 131 -0.74 11.09 10.89
C THR A 131 -0.40 9.99 9.89
N GLU A 132 -0.73 8.75 10.21
CA GLU A 132 -0.52 7.57 9.36
C GLU A 132 -1.33 7.70 8.07
N LEU A 133 -2.58 8.16 8.18
CA LEU A 133 -3.45 8.41 7.02
C LEU A 133 -2.87 9.49 6.10
N LEU A 134 -2.36 10.60 6.66
CA LEU A 134 -1.75 11.68 5.89
C LEU A 134 -0.47 11.21 5.18
N VAL A 135 0.39 10.45 5.85
CA VAL A 135 1.61 9.92 5.25
C VAL A 135 1.29 8.92 4.13
N LEU A 136 0.34 8.01 4.35
CA LEU A 136 -0.09 7.06 3.32
C LEU A 136 -0.75 7.77 2.14
N ALA A 137 -1.58 8.78 2.38
CA ALA A 137 -2.16 9.60 1.33
C ALA A 137 -1.07 10.31 0.52
N ALA A 138 -0.08 10.92 1.18
CA ALA A 138 1.05 11.54 0.51
C ALA A 138 1.83 10.53 -0.35
N TYR A 139 2.08 9.31 0.15
CA TYR A 139 2.68 8.22 -0.64
C TYR A 139 1.84 7.85 -1.86
N GLY A 140 0.52 7.74 -1.70
CA GLY A 140 -0.40 7.44 -2.79
C GLY A 140 -0.37 8.51 -3.87
N PHE A 141 -0.51 9.78 -3.49
CA PHE A 141 -0.48 10.90 -4.43
C PHE A 141 0.86 10.99 -5.16
N THR A 142 1.97 10.97 -4.44
CA THR A 142 3.31 11.03 -5.04
C THR A 142 3.54 9.89 -6.03
N SER A 143 3.20 8.65 -5.65
CA SER A 143 3.31 7.48 -6.53
C SER A 143 2.40 7.60 -7.76
N PHE A 144 1.17 8.10 -7.59
CA PHE A 144 0.23 8.30 -8.70
C PHE A 144 0.76 9.33 -9.71
N PHE A 145 1.29 10.47 -9.24
CA PHE A 145 1.90 11.48 -10.12
C PHE A 145 3.14 10.94 -10.84
N ILE A 146 3.99 10.17 -10.16
CA ILE A 146 5.15 9.51 -10.77
C ILE A 146 4.70 8.53 -11.85
N ALA A 147 3.71 7.67 -11.55
CA ALA A 147 3.17 6.72 -12.51
C ALA A 147 2.62 7.43 -13.76
N LEU A 148 1.83 8.50 -13.58
CA LEU A 148 1.32 9.29 -14.70
C LEU A 148 2.42 9.86 -15.59
N ARG A 149 3.51 10.37 -14.99
CA ARG A 149 4.66 10.88 -15.73
C ARG A 149 5.37 9.76 -16.50
N LEU A 150 5.65 8.62 -15.86
CA LEU A 150 6.34 7.50 -16.48
C LEU A 150 5.56 6.91 -17.66
N PHE A 151 4.24 6.73 -17.53
CA PHE A 151 3.41 6.21 -18.61
C PHE A 151 3.29 7.18 -19.78
N ARG A 152 3.28 8.50 -19.54
CA ARG A 152 3.24 9.50 -20.62
C ARG A 152 4.52 9.48 -21.46
N TYR A 153 5.69 9.42 -20.83
CA TYR A 153 6.98 9.35 -21.55
C TYR A 153 7.15 8.04 -22.34
N GLY A 154 6.56 6.94 -21.86
CA GLY A 154 6.59 5.66 -22.57
C GLY A 154 5.79 5.65 -23.87
N GLU A 155 4.73 6.45 -24.00
CA GLU A 155 3.99 6.62 -25.25
C GLU A 155 4.72 7.54 -26.23
N GLU A 156 5.29 8.66 -25.76
CA GLU A 156 6.06 9.59 -26.60
C GLU A 156 7.32 8.94 -27.18
N ALA A 157 8.03 8.10 -26.41
CA ALA A 157 9.24 7.42 -26.87
C ALA A 157 8.98 6.24 -27.83
N ARG A 158 7.74 5.75 -27.94
CA ARG A 158 7.34 4.71 -28.91
C ARG A 158 6.77 5.28 -30.21
N ALA A 159 6.53 6.59 -30.26
CA ALA A 159 6.00 7.30 -31.43
C ALA A 159 7.10 7.91 -32.31
N ILE A 160 8.38 7.75 -31.94
CA ILE A 160 9.58 8.13 -32.69
C ILE A 160 10.27 6.86 -33.16
#